data_AF-A0A179SZT1-F1
#
_entry.id   AF-A0A179SZT1-F1
#
_cell.length_a   1.000
_cell.length_b   1.000
_cell.length_c   1.000
_cell.angle_alpha   90.00
_cell.angle_beta   90.00
_cell.angle_gamma   90.00
#
_symmetry.space_group_name_H-M   'P 1'
#
loop_
_entity.id
_entity.type
_entity.pdbx_description
1 polymer ?
#
loop_
_entity_poly.entity_id
_entity_poly.type
_entity_poly.pdbx_seq_one_letter_code
_entity_poly.pdbx_strand_id
1 'polypeptide(L)' 'METTLKKLTSEDQKLLVEILIRQQYAIEIVSSELNDIEVGAKSTDEVTYNRLVSLFDLLRIK' A
#
# COMPACT_ATOMS: atom_id res chain seq x y z
N MET A 1 9.59 19.63 -6.55
CA MET A 1 8.90 20.13 -5.34
C MET A 1 9.36 19.28 -4.19
N GLU A 2 10.22 19.81 -3.31
CA GLU A 2 10.50 19.14 -2.03
C GLU A 2 9.27 19.29 -1.16
N THR A 3 8.40 18.28 -1.16
CA THR A 3 7.41 18.15 -0.12
C THR A 3 8.18 17.78 1.15
N THR A 4 8.48 18.78 1.98
CA THR A 4 8.89 18.57 3.37
C THR A 4 7.69 17.96 4.09
N LEU A 5 7.45 16.66 3.87
CA LEU A 5 6.53 15.87 4.64
C LEU A 5 7.07 15.95 6.08
N LYS A 6 6.40 16.77 6.91
CA LYS A 6 6.53 16.59 8.36
C LYS A 6 6.35 15.10 8.61
N LYS A 7 7.30 14.48 9.30
CA LYS A 7 7.20 13.06 9.66
C LYS A 7 5.85 12.86 10.33
N LEU A 8 5.00 12.05 9.69
CA LEU A 8 3.74 11.66 10.28
C LEU A 8 4.04 10.97 11.61
N THR A 9 3.30 11.33 12.64
CA THR A 9 3.33 10.56 13.89
C THR A 9 2.69 9.19 13.64
N SER A 10 2.92 8.24 14.54
CA SER A 10 2.27 6.93 14.46
C SER A 10 0.73 7.04 14.42
N GLU A 11 0.18 8.02 15.13
CA GLU A 11 -1.27 8.29 15.12
C GLU A 11 -1.74 8.84 13.77
N ASP A 12 -0.98 9.75 13.16
CA ASP A 12 -1.29 10.26 11.82
C ASP A 12 -1.24 9.16 10.76
N GLN A 13 -0.24 8.25 10.85
CA GLN A 13 -0.12 7.11 9.95
C GLN A 13 -1.30 6.14 10.11
N LYS A 14 -1.70 5.85 11.34
CA LYS A 14 -2.84 5.00 11.63
C LYS A 14 -4.14 5.58 11.09
N LEU A 15 -4.39 6.87 11.37
CA LEU A 15 -5.56 7.58 10.84
C LEU A 15 -5.59 7.56 9.31
N LEU A 16 -4.45 7.79 8.66
CA LEU A 16 -4.34 7.73 7.21
C LEU A 16 -4.70 6.34 6.66
N VAL A 17 -4.17 5.27 7.26
CA VAL A 17 -4.47 3.88 6.86
C VAL A 17 -5.96 3.58 7.03
N GLU A 18 -6.57 3.98 8.15
CA GLU A 18 -8.01 3.79 8.38
C GLU A 18 -8.88 4.48 7.32
N ILE A 19 -8.50 5.71 6.95
CA ILE A 19 -9.18 6.49 5.90
C ILE A 19 -9.08 5.79 4.54
N LEU A 20 -7.89 5.30 4.18
CA LEU A 20 -7.65 4.61 2.90
C LEU A 20 -8.44 3.29 2.81
N ILE A 21 -8.52 2.53 3.90
CA ILE A 21 -9.32 1.30 3.96
C ILE A 21 -10.81 1.62 3.83
N ARG A 22 -11.31 2.61 4.58
CA ARG A 22 -12.74 3.00 4.56
C ARG A 22 -13.18 3.45 3.17
N GLN A 23 -12.32 4.19 2.47
CA GLN A 23 -12.60 4.71 1.12
C GLN A 23 -12.26 3.72 0.00
N GLN A 24 -11.81 2.50 0.33
CA GLN A 24 -11.40 1.47 -0.65
C GLN A 24 -10.20 1.86 -1.54
N TYR A 25 -9.47 2.93 -1.21
CA TYR A 25 -8.20 3.24 -1.88
C TYR A 25 -7.07 2.29 -1.51
N ALA A 26 -7.14 1.62 -0.36
CA ALA A 26 -6.11 0.68 0.07
C ALA A 26 -5.92 -0.48 -0.93
N ILE A 27 -7.01 -1.04 -1.48
CA ILE A 27 -6.91 -2.14 -2.46
C ILE A 27 -6.35 -1.65 -3.80
N GLU A 28 -6.72 -0.44 -4.23
CA GLU A 28 -6.20 0.16 -5.46
C GLU A 28 -4.69 0.38 -5.37
N ILE A 29 -4.20 0.90 -4.24
CA ILE A 29 -2.76 1.13 -4.00
C ILE A 29 -2.00 -0.19 -4.03
N VAL A 30 -2.48 -1.21 -3.32
CA VAL A 30 -1.82 -2.53 -3.28
C VAL A 30 -1.85 -3.20 -4.66
N SER A 31 -2.98 -3.10 -5.38
CA SER A 31 -3.10 -3.65 -6.73
C SER A 31 -2.16 -2.97 -7.71
N SER A 32 -2.00 -1.64 -7.64
CA SER A 32 -1.07 -0.89 -8.48
C SER A 32 0.37 -1.27 -8.18
N GLU A 33 0.72 -1.41 -6.89
CA GLU A 33 2.08 -1.78 -6.48
C GLU A 33 2.44 -3.19 -6.98
N LEU A 34 1.52 -4.15 -6.85
CA LEU A 34 1.69 -5.51 -7.39
C LEU A 34 1.86 -5.49 -8.91
N ASN A 35 0.99 -4.78 -9.63
CA ASN A 35 1.09 -4.66 -11.09
C ASN A 35 2.44 -4.08 -11.51
N ASP A 36 2.91 -3.00 -10.87
CA ASP A 36 4.20 -2.40 -11.18
C ASP A 36 5.37 -3.37 -10.98
N ILE A 37 5.29 -4.24 -9.96
CA ILE A 37 6.28 -5.29 -9.72
C ILE A 37 6.20 -6.38 -10.80
N GLU A 38 4.99 -6.86 -11.11
CA GLU A 38 4.74 -7.96 -12.05
C GLU A 38 5.14 -7.60 -13.50
N VAL A 39 4.98 -6.34 -13.90
CA VAL A 39 5.42 -5.85 -15.22
C VAL A 39 6.89 -5.40 -15.25
N GLY A 40 7.59 -5.50 -14.11
CA GLY A 40 9.01 -5.13 -14.00
C GLY A 40 9.28 -3.63 -13.96
N ALA A 41 8.27 -2.80 -13.70
CA ALA A 41 8.42 -1.35 -13.49
C ALA A 41 9.02 -1.04 -12.11
N LYS A 42 8.80 -1.91 -11.12
CA LYS A 42 9.41 -1.86 -9.78
C LYS A 42 10.04 -3.21 -9.43
N SER A 43 11.07 -3.18 -8.58
CA SER A 43 11.71 -4.37 -8.02
C SER A 43 11.54 -4.40 -6.51
N THR A 44 11.21 -5.56 -5.95
CA THR A 44 11.15 -5.78 -4.51
C THR A 44 11.67 -7.18 -4.18
N ASP A 45 11.96 -7.44 -2.91
CA ASP A 45 12.34 -8.78 -2.46
C ASP A 45 11.13 -9.71 -2.34
N GLU A 46 11.37 -11.03 -2.38
CA GLU A 46 10.32 -12.05 -2.34
C GLU A 46 9.46 -11.97 -1.06
N VAL A 47 10.04 -11.58 0.07
CA VAL A 47 9.31 -11.46 1.34
C VAL A 47 8.31 -10.32 1.26
N THR A 48 8.73 -9.16 0.77
CA THR A 48 7.87 -7.99 0.59
C THR A 48 6.77 -8.26 -0.45
N TYR A 49 7.12 -8.90 -1.57
CA TYR A 49 6.14 -9.32 -2.58
C TYR A 49 5.04 -10.23 -1.99
N ASN A 50 5.43 -11.29 -1.28
CA ASN A 50 4.48 -12.23 -0.68
C ASN A 50 3.57 -11.55 0.36
N ARG A 51 4.07 -10.53 1.07
CA ARG A 51 3.26 -9.71 1.99
C ARG A 51 2.26 -8.84 1.24
N LEU A 52 2.62 -8.26 0.09
CA LEU A 52 1.70 -7.50 -0.76
C LEU A 52 0.58 -8.37 -1.31
N VAL A 53 0.90 -9.58 -1.80
CA VAL A 53 -0.10 -10.55 -2.26
C VAL A 53 -1.07 -10.91 -1.14
N SER A 54 -0.55 -11.25 0.05
CA SER A 54 -1.39 -11.57 1.21
C SER A 54 -2.27 -10.38 1.63
N LEU A 55 -1.75 -9.16 1.54
CA LEU A 55 -2.50 -7.95 1.85
C LEU A 55 -3.61 -7.68 0.82
N PHE A 56 -3.34 -7.92 -0.47
CA PHE A 56 -4.34 -7.81 -1.53
C PHE A 56 -5.51 -8.77 -1.28
N ASP A 57 -5.22 -10.03 -0.95
CA ASP A 57 -6.25 -11.03 -0.65
C ASP A 57 -7.11 -10.61 0.56
N LEU A 58 -6.50 -10.10 1.62
CA LEU A 58 -7.22 -9.60 2.79
C LEU A 58 -8.13 -8.41 2.46
N LEU A 59 -7.69 -7.51 1.58
CA LEU A 59 -8.46 -6.33 1.18
C LEU A 59 -9.58 -6.67 0.19
N ARG A 60 -9.44 -7.74 -0.60
CA ARG A 60 -10.44 -8.18 -1.58
C ARG A 60 -11.65 -8.88 -0.95
N ILE A 61 -11.50 -9.45 0.24
CA ILE A 61 -12.61 -10.09 0.97
C ILE A 61 -13.49 -9.00 1.59
N LYS A 62 -14.50 -8.57 0.83
CA LYS A 62 -15.66 -7.79 1.29
C LYS A 62 -16.93 -8.23 0.57
#